data_AF-A0A0N0P8B9-F1
#
_entry.id   AF-A0A0N0P8B9-F1
#
_cell.length_a   1.000
_cell.length_b   1.000
_cell.length_c   1.000
_cell.angle_alpha   90.00
_cell.angle_beta   90.00
_cell.angle_gamma   90.00
#
_symmetry.space_group_name_H-M   'P 1'
#
loop_
_entity.id
_entity.type
_entity.pdbx_description
1 polymer ?
#
loop_
_entity_poly.entity_id
_entity_poly.type
_entity_poly.pdbx_seq_one_letter_code
_entity_poly.pdbx_strand_id
1 'polypeptide(L)'
;MPSSDQVAWFCQQLSSSDSANIKRQYLQWHAEEHGIAYTDSDPLFVTAIKGSSSFAWTLSEVLWRARLISLDERTLWECLDIEMISNRVHRVIDPWNEQLAVKIAYYFLQSQSSLAGEEEGKGAENWRGLRAELDAYAAETIKPQGTSTVNDYLPLTASAGNARRNSERAAATGTWSDKVTFIPMEAGNEFSEGSLRCIAPVPSCSILLQVPRTEMFFRDTVFEHCALGRVIASTPTLREFRSNEEAVLVMCLVFERFVVGAAKSHWRRLLEQCPSSYPTIPITWALSDLAELDGLDILDDVLAKRTQLQTVVDQLESSLIPMLHRLLSAEAMGAAAAVEVPPQAELLEIFSWEHLAWAQSTFDSRAFNLNVDGDVVMALVPLADMINHANRTDVLIRKVEPDGGPFTMQVGAALNSADIGRELWMSYGPLQNWELLQHYGFVLGSENVHDKLPFPLSLPALSELGEGAEKATEGVSERCCSAQKAGEGDWDARRLKLLRRYGLCLPSRCWVGHDGVPPPALLAMLRVQLAQAEEFDVMEGHRYGPFTTLSAQTEAAVVATVMETVQCVLDVFPTTLSEDEETLAELRTTAHDTEDECDAESVYNYTLCVQLRIGLKSIAHRTLDWCRSRL
;
A
#
# COMPACT_ATOMS: atom_id res chain seq x y z
N MET A 1 30.14 4.16 13.63
CA MET A 1 30.33 2.70 13.49
C MET A 1 31.67 2.34 12.86
N PRO A 2 32.39 1.33 13.35
CA PRO A 2 33.39 0.57 12.58
C PRO A 2 32.83 0.09 11.23
N SER A 3 33.70 -0.20 10.25
CA SER A 3 33.26 -0.70 8.93
C SER A 3 32.49 -2.00 9.00
N SER A 4 32.84 -2.88 9.95
CA SER A 4 32.13 -4.15 10.20
C SER A 4 30.66 -3.93 10.51
N ASP A 5 30.34 -2.87 11.26
CA ASP A 5 28.98 -2.67 11.78
C ASP A 5 28.08 -2.03 10.71
N GLN A 6 28.65 -1.19 9.83
CA GLN A 6 27.93 -0.66 8.66
C GLN A 6 27.58 -1.76 7.67
N VAL A 7 28.53 -2.65 7.40
CA VAL A 7 28.33 -3.86 6.57
C VAL A 7 27.23 -4.73 7.18
N ALA A 8 27.32 -5.02 8.49
CA ALA A 8 26.33 -5.82 9.20
C ALA A 8 24.92 -5.22 9.13
N TRP A 9 24.80 -3.89 9.30
CA TRP A 9 23.52 -3.19 9.21
C TRP A 9 22.88 -3.34 7.83
N PHE A 10 23.61 -3.03 6.75
CA PHE A 10 23.10 -3.15 5.39
C PHE A 10 22.79 -4.61 5.00
N CYS A 11 23.61 -5.56 5.45
CA CYS A 11 23.37 -6.98 5.23
C CYS A 11 22.10 -7.47 5.94
N GLN A 12 21.86 -7.01 7.17
CA GLN A 12 20.62 -7.28 7.89
C GLN A 12 19.41 -6.69 7.16
N GLN A 13 19.48 -5.42 6.76
CA GLN A 13 18.38 -4.76 6.03
C GLN A 13 18.04 -5.45 4.70
N LEU A 14 19.06 -5.83 3.92
CA LEU A 14 18.85 -6.58 2.69
C LEU A 14 18.24 -7.96 2.96
N SER A 15 18.68 -8.65 4.01
CA SER A 15 18.20 -10.00 4.34
C SER A 15 16.76 -10.00 4.84
N SER A 16 16.31 -8.92 5.47
CA SER A 16 14.91 -8.73 5.87
C SER A 16 14.02 -8.13 4.78
N SER A 17 14.58 -7.82 3.61
CA SER A 17 13.82 -7.23 2.50
C SER A 17 13.19 -8.29 1.60
N ASP A 18 12.13 -7.91 0.90
CA ASP A 18 11.44 -8.77 -0.07
C ASP A 18 12.40 -9.27 -1.14
N SER A 19 12.24 -10.52 -1.56
CA SER A 19 13.02 -11.15 -2.64
C SER A 19 14.53 -10.96 -2.50
N ALA A 20 15.04 -10.99 -1.26
CA ALA A 20 16.45 -10.80 -0.93
C ALA A 20 17.39 -11.74 -1.71
N ASN A 21 16.95 -12.96 -1.98
CA ASN A 21 17.68 -13.95 -2.78
C ASN A 21 17.89 -13.47 -4.23
N ILE A 22 16.84 -12.94 -4.88
CA ILE A 22 16.92 -12.40 -6.24
C ILE A 22 17.83 -11.17 -6.25
N LYS A 23 17.66 -10.24 -5.30
CA LYS A 23 18.53 -9.05 -5.17
C LYS A 23 20.00 -9.44 -5.03
N ARG A 24 20.33 -10.41 -4.17
CA ARG A 24 21.70 -10.93 -3.98
C ARG A 24 22.26 -11.56 -5.25
N GLN A 25 21.45 -12.30 -5.99
CA GLN A 25 21.86 -12.90 -7.26
C GLN A 25 22.26 -11.84 -8.30
N TYR A 26 21.46 -10.78 -8.46
CA TYR A 26 21.79 -9.70 -9.39
C TYR A 26 23.00 -8.87 -8.92
N LEU A 27 23.17 -8.67 -7.61
CA LEU A 27 24.38 -8.07 -7.04
C LEU A 27 25.63 -8.91 -7.35
N GLN A 28 25.55 -10.22 -7.16
CA GLN A 28 26.64 -11.14 -7.50
C GLN A 28 26.98 -11.06 -9.00
N TRP A 29 25.97 -11.04 -9.87
CA TRP A 29 26.19 -10.91 -11.31
C TRP A 29 26.86 -9.60 -11.69
N HIS A 30 26.40 -8.50 -11.12
CA HIS A 30 27.00 -7.19 -11.31
C HIS A 30 28.46 -7.16 -10.86
N ALA A 31 28.76 -7.76 -9.70
CA ALA A 31 30.10 -7.80 -9.16
C ALA A 31 31.07 -8.57 -10.05
N GLU A 32 30.65 -9.74 -10.55
CA GLU A 32 31.46 -10.56 -11.45
C GLU A 32 31.72 -9.87 -12.80
N GLU A 33 30.74 -9.12 -13.33
CA GLU A 33 30.90 -8.35 -14.57
C GLU A 33 31.89 -7.19 -14.43
N HIS A 34 31.87 -6.50 -13.29
CA HIS A 34 32.67 -5.29 -13.06
C HIS A 34 33.98 -5.57 -12.30
N GLY A 35 34.28 -6.84 -12.00
CA GLY A 35 35.47 -7.24 -11.24
C GLY A 35 35.46 -6.75 -9.78
N ILE A 36 34.28 -6.54 -9.21
CA ILE A 36 34.08 -6.13 -7.80
C ILE A 36 34.08 -7.39 -6.92
N ALA A 37 34.73 -7.33 -5.76
CA ALA A 37 34.69 -8.42 -4.80
C ALA A 37 33.30 -8.54 -4.16
N TYR A 38 32.64 -9.68 -4.36
CA TYR A 38 31.37 -10.03 -3.72
C TYR A 38 31.58 -11.04 -2.59
N THR A 39 30.96 -10.81 -1.44
CA THR A 39 30.84 -11.79 -0.36
C THR A 39 29.43 -11.75 0.22
N ASP A 40 28.92 -12.88 0.71
CA ASP A 40 27.58 -12.92 1.35
C ASP A 40 27.51 -12.07 2.62
N SER A 41 28.66 -11.80 3.23
CA SER A 41 28.82 -10.90 4.38
C SER A 41 28.82 -9.42 4.01
N ASP A 42 29.13 -9.04 2.76
CA ASP A 42 29.10 -7.66 2.26
C ASP A 42 28.48 -7.59 0.85
N PRO A 43 27.19 -7.95 0.71
CA PRO A 43 26.54 -8.06 -0.60
C PRO A 43 26.35 -6.70 -1.28
N LEU A 44 26.43 -5.60 -0.53
CA LEU A 44 26.22 -4.23 -1.01
C LEU A 44 27.53 -3.45 -1.16
N PHE A 45 28.67 -4.13 -1.18
CA PHE A 45 29.99 -3.55 -1.46
C PHE A 45 30.37 -2.40 -0.51
N VAL A 46 29.94 -2.47 0.76
CA VAL A 46 30.17 -1.40 1.75
C VAL A 46 31.64 -1.27 2.10
N THR A 47 32.39 -2.38 2.14
CA THR A 47 33.84 -2.36 2.39
C THR A 47 34.63 -1.70 1.27
N ALA A 48 34.16 -1.81 0.01
CA ALA A 48 34.78 -1.20 -1.15
C ALA A 48 34.79 0.34 -1.06
N ILE A 49 33.81 0.95 -0.37
CA ILE A 49 33.74 2.40 -0.14
C ILE A 49 34.98 2.89 0.63
N LYS A 50 35.51 2.10 1.58
CA LYS A 50 36.61 2.53 2.47
C LYS A 50 38.02 2.19 1.97
N GLY A 51 38.16 1.34 0.95
CA GLY A 51 39.46 0.90 0.42
C GLY A 51 40.16 1.93 -0.47
N SER A 52 39.48 3.01 -0.85
CA SER A 52 39.98 4.06 -1.74
C SER A 52 40.45 5.28 -0.94
N SER A 53 41.58 5.87 -1.34
CA SER A 53 42.19 7.05 -0.71
C SER A 53 41.40 8.36 -0.85
N SER A 54 40.23 8.34 -1.52
CA SER A 54 39.45 9.55 -1.83
C SER A 54 37.93 9.48 -1.64
N PHE A 55 37.34 8.34 -1.22
CA PHE A 55 35.88 8.21 -1.16
C PHE A 55 35.31 8.10 0.27
N ALA A 56 34.57 9.12 0.69
CA ALA A 56 33.68 9.09 1.84
C ALA A 56 32.27 8.67 1.39
N TRP A 57 31.40 8.29 2.32
CA TRP A 57 29.97 8.12 2.02
C TRP A 57 29.43 9.38 1.32
N THR A 58 28.74 9.19 0.20
CA THR A 58 27.97 10.25 -0.49
C THR A 58 26.49 9.94 -0.36
N LEU A 59 25.63 10.95 -0.56
CA LEU A 59 24.18 10.73 -0.57
C LEU A 59 23.77 9.69 -1.63
N SER A 60 24.39 9.72 -2.82
CA SER A 60 24.13 8.77 -3.90
C SER A 60 24.44 7.32 -3.46
N GLU A 61 25.55 7.09 -2.77
CA GLU A 61 25.92 5.76 -2.24
C GLU A 61 24.92 5.22 -1.21
N VAL A 62 24.37 6.09 -0.37
CA VAL A 62 23.34 5.70 0.60
C VAL A 62 22.03 5.38 -0.12
N LEU A 63 21.59 6.25 -1.02
CA LEU A 63 20.29 6.14 -1.68
C LEU A 63 20.17 4.93 -2.60
N TRP A 64 21.18 4.60 -3.41
CA TRP A 64 21.03 3.44 -4.32
C TRP A 64 20.89 2.11 -3.55
N ARG A 65 21.62 1.97 -2.43
CA ARG A 65 21.48 0.81 -1.53
C ARG A 65 20.12 0.78 -0.86
N ALA A 66 19.67 1.95 -0.39
CA ALA A 66 18.37 2.09 0.23
C ALA A 66 17.24 1.74 -0.75
N ARG A 67 17.28 2.21 -2.01
CA ARG A 67 16.31 1.87 -3.05
C ARG A 67 16.26 0.38 -3.33
N LEU A 68 17.41 -0.27 -3.49
CA LEU A 68 17.49 -1.72 -3.71
C LEU A 68 16.90 -2.51 -2.53
N ILE A 69 17.17 -2.08 -1.29
CA ILE A 69 16.57 -2.69 -0.10
C ILE A 69 15.05 -2.48 -0.11
N SER A 70 14.59 -1.27 -0.44
CA SER A 70 13.18 -0.86 -0.45
C SER A 70 12.35 -1.40 -1.61
N LEU A 71 12.93 -2.14 -2.57
CA LEU A 71 12.14 -2.77 -3.64
C LEU A 71 11.27 -3.88 -3.05
N ASP A 72 9.96 -3.72 -3.11
CA ASP A 72 9.02 -4.83 -2.88
C ASP A 72 9.03 -5.80 -4.07
N GLU A 73 8.34 -6.93 -3.95
CA GLU A 73 8.30 -7.96 -5.00
C GLU A 73 7.77 -7.42 -6.36
N ARG A 74 6.75 -6.55 -6.34
CA ARG A 74 6.11 -6.01 -7.55
C ARG A 74 7.08 -5.06 -8.27
N THR A 75 7.62 -4.07 -7.56
CA THR A 75 8.55 -3.09 -8.14
C THR A 75 9.90 -3.72 -8.49
N LEU A 76 10.37 -4.72 -7.73
CA LEU A 76 11.57 -5.47 -8.09
C LEU A 76 11.40 -6.10 -9.47
N TRP A 77 10.28 -6.79 -9.71
CA TRP A 77 10.01 -7.44 -10.99
C TRP A 77 10.02 -6.43 -12.15
N GLU A 78 9.42 -5.25 -11.97
CA GLU A 78 9.47 -4.18 -12.98
C GLU A 78 10.88 -3.68 -13.27
N CYS A 79 11.77 -3.74 -12.28
CA CYS A 79 13.14 -3.27 -12.38
C CYS A 79 14.15 -4.33 -12.86
N LEU A 80 13.76 -5.61 -12.94
CA LEU A 80 14.67 -6.67 -13.38
C LEU A 80 15.13 -6.39 -14.81
N ASP A 81 16.42 -6.18 -14.97
CA ASP A 81 17.08 -5.92 -16.25
C ASP A 81 18.60 -6.09 -16.11
N ILE A 82 19.33 -6.05 -17.21
CA ILE A 82 20.80 -6.04 -17.25
C ILE A 82 21.39 -4.84 -16.52
N GLU A 83 20.71 -3.70 -16.56
CA GLU A 83 21.14 -2.44 -15.95
C GLU A 83 20.53 -2.18 -14.56
N MET A 84 19.87 -3.18 -13.95
CA MET A 84 19.17 -3.00 -12.68
C MET A 84 20.08 -2.42 -11.59
N ILE A 85 21.25 -3.04 -11.39
CA ILE A 85 22.22 -2.62 -10.36
C ILE A 85 23.07 -1.44 -10.83
N SER A 86 23.53 -1.43 -12.07
CA SER A 86 24.49 -0.42 -12.56
C SER A 86 23.86 0.94 -12.85
N ASN A 87 22.54 1.02 -13.10
CA ASN A 87 21.88 2.25 -13.51
C ASN A 87 20.51 2.44 -12.84
N ARG A 88 19.60 1.45 -12.89
CA ARG A 88 18.19 1.64 -12.48
C ARG A 88 18.07 2.09 -11.02
N VAL A 89 18.71 1.36 -10.09
CA VAL A 89 18.67 1.70 -8.64
C VAL A 89 19.44 2.96 -8.26
N HIS A 90 20.25 3.51 -9.17
CA HIS A 90 20.92 4.80 -8.94
C HIS A 90 20.01 6.00 -9.20
N ARG A 91 18.85 5.79 -9.81
CA ARG A 91 17.83 6.82 -10.09
C ARG A 91 16.57 6.59 -9.26
N VAL A 92 15.69 7.59 -9.25
CA VAL A 92 14.35 7.45 -8.70
C VAL A 92 13.61 6.39 -9.52
N ILE A 93 13.09 5.37 -8.84
CA ILE A 93 12.35 4.26 -9.47
C ILE A 93 10.87 4.63 -9.59
N ASP A 94 10.26 4.92 -8.45
CA ASP A 94 8.90 5.43 -8.31
C ASP A 94 8.79 6.21 -6.99
N PRO A 95 7.74 7.02 -6.78
CA PRO A 95 7.61 7.83 -5.56
C PRO A 95 7.55 7.02 -4.26
N TRP A 96 6.96 5.82 -4.26
CA TRP A 96 6.83 4.98 -3.07
C TRP A 96 8.17 4.38 -2.66
N ASN A 97 8.89 3.77 -3.60
CA ASN A 97 10.25 3.27 -3.37
C ASN A 97 11.18 4.38 -2.89
N GLU A 98 11.06 5.59 -3.46
CA GLU A 98 11.89 6.74 -3.07
C GLU A 98 11.63 7.18 -1.63
N GLN A 99 10.37 7.20 -1.19
CA GLN A 99 10.01 7.47 0.20
C GLN A 99 10.63 6.45 1.15
N LEU A 100 10.50 5.16 0.84
CA LEU A 100 11.10 4.09 1.64
C LEU A 100 12.64 4.19 1.65
N ALA A 101 13.26 4.52 0.53
CA ALA A 101 14.70 4.70 0.44
C ALA A 101 15.19 5.87 1.31
N VAL A 102 14.50 7.01 1.27
CA VAL A 102 14.78 8.16 2.14
C VAL A 102 14.62 7.78 3.63
N LYS A 103 13.58 7.01 3.97
CA LYS A 103 13.36 6.51 5.34
C LYS A 103 14.52 5.61 5.81
N ILE A 104 14.96 4.66 4.98
CA ILE A 104 16.11 3.79 5.28
C ILE A 104 17.39 4.62 5.42
N ALA A 105 17.61 5.60 4.54
CA ALA A 105 18.75 6.51 4.60
C ALA A 105 18.76 7.33 5.90
N TYR A 106 17.60 7.82 6.36
CA TYR A 106 17.49 8.52 7.63
C TYR A 106 17.85 7.61 8.81
N TYR A 107 17.34 6.37 8.85
CA TYR A 107 17.68 5.42 9.91
C TYR A 107 19.17 5.07 9.91
N PHE A 108 19.77 4.89 8.72
CA PHE A 108 21.20 4.69 8.60
C PHE A 108 21.97 5.86 9.21
N LEU A 109 21.71 7.10 8.78
CA LEU A 109 22.42 8.28 9.26
C LEU A 109 22.20 8.56 10.76
N GLN A 110 21.00 8.28 11.28
CA GLN A 110 20.70 8.39 12.71
C GLN A 110 21.52 7.39 13.53
N SER A 111 21.65 6.14 13.07
CA SER A 111 22.48 5.13 13.72
C SER A 111 23.97 5.49 13.74
N GLN A 112 24.44 6.27 12.76
CA GLN A 112 25.83 6.76 12.75
C GLN A 112 26.03 7.91 13.74
N SER A 113 25.04 8.79 13.89
CA SER A 113 25.11 9.99 14.74
C SER A 113 25.06 9.64 16.23
N SER A 114 24.24 8.66 16.63
CA SER A 114 24.18 8.20 18.04
C SER A 114 25.47 7.56 18.53
N LEU A 115 26.28 7.00 17.62
CA LEU A 115 27.56 6.36 17.92
C LEU A 115 28.76 7.29 17.84
N ALA A 116 28.61 8.52 17.31
CA ALA A 116 29.71 9.47 17.18
C ALA A 116 30.06 10.19 18.49
N GLY A 117 29.17 10.19 19.50
CA GLY A 117 29.38 10.92 20.76
C GLY A 117 29.54 12.44 20.58
N GLU A 118 29.64 13.19 21.68
CA GLU A 118 29.91 14.64 21.67
C GLU A 118 31.36 15.00 21.25
N GLU A 119 32.11 14.08 20.62
CA GLU A 119 33.45 14.40 20.13
C GLU A 119 33.35 15.11 18.77
N GLU A 120 33.58 16.44 18.80
CA GLU A 120 33.70 17.31 17.62
C GLU A 120 34.93 16.93 16.76
N GLY A 121 34.80 15.86 15.98
CA GLY A 121 35.78 15.43 14.99
C GLY A 121 35.29 15.61 13.54
N LYS A 122 36.23 15.61 12.58
CA LYS A 122 35.97 15.68 11.13
C LYS A 122 34.95 14.64 10.62
N GLY A 123 34.86 13.48 11.29
CA GLY A 123 33.88 12.44 10.96
C GLY A 123 32.43 12.86 11.26
N ALA A 124 32.19 13.56 12.38
CA ALA A 124 30.87 14.05 12.76
C ALA A 124 30.38 15.17 11.81
N GLU A 125 31.29 16.01 11.32
CA GLU A 125 30.98 17.02 10.30
C GLU A 125 30.52 16.38 8.98
N ASN A 126 31.16 15.30 8.52
CA ASN A 126 30.76 14.60 7.30
C ASN A 126 29.34 14.02 7.39
N TRP A 127 29.00 13.38 8.51
CA TRP A 127 27.65 12.83 8.70
C TRP A 127 26.56 13.90 8.81
N ARG A 128 26.88 15.04 9.45
CA ARG A 128 25.97 16.21 9.46
C ARG A 128 25.77 16.79 8.07
N GLY A 129 26.84 16.85 7.26
CA GLY A 129 26.75 17.26 5.85
C GLY A 129 25.82 16.35 5.04
N LEU A 130 26.02 15.03 5.12
CA LEU A 130 25.15 14.05 4.46
C LEU A 130 23.69 14.13 4.93
N ARG A 131 23.48 14.41 6.22
CA ARG A 131 22.13 14.59 6.76
C ARG A 131 21.45 15.82 6.15
N ALA A 132 22.16 16.94 6.05
CA ALA A 132 21.63 18.15 5.42
C ALA A 132 21.37 17.95 3.91
N GLU A 133 22.24 17.23 3.21
CA GLU A 133 22.00 16.84 1.81
C GLU A 133 20.74 15.97 1.67
N LEU A 134 20.54 14.99 2.56
CA LEU A 134 19.34 14.16 2.56
C LEU A 134 18.08 14.96 2.88
N ASP A 135 18.13 15.90 3.83
CA ASP A 135 17.00 16.77 4.17
C ASP A 135 16.58 17.63 2.95
N ALA A 136 17.56 18.19 2.22
CA ALA A 136 17.31 18.96 0.99
C ALA A 136 16.74 18.07 -0.12
N TYR A 137 17.34 16.89 -0.31
CA TYR A 137 16.89 15.91 -1.28
C TYR A 137 15.44 15.46 -1.01
N ALA A 138 15.09 15.19 0.24
CA ALA A 138 13.74 14.79 0.63
C ALA A 138 12.71 15.90 0.34
N ALA A 139 13.07 17.17 0.58
CA ALA A 139 12.21 18.31 0.29
C ALA A 139 11.92 18.47 -1.22
N GLU A 140 12.83 18.05 -2.09
CA GLU A 140 12.67 18.10 -3.54
C GLU A 140 11.91 16.88 -4.09
N THR A 141 12.23 15.69 -3.58
CA THR A 141 11.84 14.43 -4.22
C THR A 141 10.63 13.74 -3.61
N ILE A 142 10.44 13.80 -2.29
CA ILE A 142 9.33 13.10 -1.63
C ILE A 142 8.25 14.02 -1.09
N LYS A 143 8.57 15.29 -0.81
CA LYS A 143 7.59 16.26 -0.32
C LYS A 143 6.59 16.65 -1.42
N PRO A 144 5.28 16.73 -1.14
CA PRO A 144 4.29 17.26 -2.07
C PRO A 144 4.65 18.67 -2.53
N GLN A 145 4.55 18.92 -3.84
CA GLN A 145 4.83 20.21 -4.44
C GLN A 145 3.51 20.88 -4.83
N GLY A 146 3.30 22.13 -4.41
CA GLY A 146 2.07 22.88 -4.71
C GLY A 146 0.94 22.72 -3.69
N THR A 147 -0.14 23.47 -3.90
CA THR A 147 -1.40 23.36 -3.14
C THR A 147 -2.31 22.37 -3.85
N SER A 148 -1.95 21.09 -3.88
CA SER A 148 -2.93 20.07 -4.26
C SER A 148 -3.96 19.99 -3.14
N THR A 149 -5.23 20.20 -3.47
CA THR A 149 -6.37 19.85 -2.62
C THR A 149 -7.06 18.65 -3.25
N VAL A 150 -7.54 17.68 -2.45
CA VAL A 150 -8.30 16.51 -2.96
C VAL A 150 -9.46 16.94 -3.89
N ASN A 151 -9.98 18.16 -3.68
CA ASN A 151 -11.07 18.79 -4.44
C ASN A 151 -10.91 18.84 -5.97
N ASP A 152 -9.74 18.54 -6.53
CA ASP A 152 -9.54 18.53 -7.98
C ASP A 152 -10.09 17.24 -8.66
N TYR A 153 -10.37 16.18 -7.90
CA TYR A 153 -10.76 14.86 -8.44
C TYR A 153 -12.26 14.56 -8.40
N LEU A 154 -13.03 15.36 -7.65
CA LEU A 154 -14.47 15.21 -7.45
C LEU A 154 -15.22 16.37 -8.12
N PRO A 155 -16.47 16.17 -8.60
CA PRO A 155 -17.28 17.28 -9.04
C PRO A 155 -17.44 18.29 -7.90
N LEU A 156 -17.02 19.54 -8.13
CA LEU A 156 -17.08 20.64 -7.16
C LEU A 156 -18.55 20.83 -6.72
N THR A 157 -18.91 20.32 -5.54
CA THR A 157 -20.18 20.68 -4.91
C THR A 157 -20.03 22.06 -4.25
N ALA A 158 -21.01 22.92 -4.50
CA ALA A 158 -20.97 24.31 -4.05
C ALA A 158 -21.31 24.40 -2.55
N SER A 159 -20.31 24.65 -1.70
CA SER A 159 -20.53 25.20 -0.35
C SER A 159 -19.31 25.96 0.18
N ALA A 160 -18.85 26.97 -0.56
CA ALA A 160 -17.96 27.99 -0.02
C ALA A 160 -18.77 28.96 0.87
N GLY A 161 -19.05 28.58 2.11
CA GLY A 161 -19.80 29.46 3.00
C GLY A 161 -20.04 28.96 4.42
N ASN A 162 -18.99 28.91 5.26
CA ASN A 162 -19.06 29.34 6.67
C ASN A 162 -17.73 29.19 7.43
N ALA A 163 -16.77 30.09 7.17
CA ALA A 163 -15.49 30.17 7.88
C ALA A 163 -15.58 30.69 9.35
N ARG A 164 -16.77 30.76 9.96
CA ARG A 164 -16.98 31.40 11.28
C ARG A 164 -17.46 30.51 12.41
N ARG A 165 -17.72 29.21 12.18
CA ARG A 165 -18.06 28.24 13.26
C ARG A 165 -16.91 27.27 13.62
N ASN A 166 -15.81 27.28 12.88
CA ASN A 166 -14.70 26.33 13.07
C ASN A 166 -13.80 26.63 14.29
N SER A 167 -13.95 27.80 14.92
CA SER A 167 -13.05 28.22 16.02
C SER A 167 -13.26 27.45 17.33
N GLU A 168 -14.41 26.81 17.55
CA GLU A 168 -14.68 26.07 18.81
C GLU A 168 -14.36 24.56 18.71
N ARG A 169 -14.36 23.96 17.52
CA ARG A 169 -13.92 22.55 17.30
C ARG A 169 -12.40 22.40 17.12
N ALA A 170 -11.70 23.45 16.72
CA ALA A 170 -10.24 23.50 16.67
C ALA A 170 -9.56 23.33 18.05
N ALA A 171 -10.32 23.43 19.16
CA ALA A 171 -9.81 23.24 20.52
C ALA A 171 -9.51 21.76 20.88
N ALA A 172 -9.94 20.78 20.07
CA ALA A 172 -9.75 19.36 20.36
C ALA A 172 -8.33 18.82 20.03
N THR A 173 -7.56 19.51 19.17
CA THR A 173 -6.22 19.05 18.76
C THR A 173 -5.11 19.40 19.75
N GLY A 174 -5.34 20.37 20.64
CA GLY A 174 -4.30 20.95 21.50
C GLY A 174 -3.66 20.02 22.53
N THR A 175 -4.11 18.77 22.67
CA THR A 175 -3.50 17.77 23.58
C THR A 175 -2.50 16.83 22.91
N TRP A 176 -2.60 16.61 21.59
CA TRP A 176 -1.80 15.60 20.87
C TRP A 176 -0.85 16.19 19.83
N SER A 177 -1.07 17.43 19.40
CA SER A 177 -0.15 18.19 18.57
C SER A 177 -0.41 19.70 18.65
N ASP A 178 0.66 20.48 18.65
CA ASP A 178 0.64 21.93 18.39
C ASP A 178 1.07 22.28 16.96
N LYS A 179 1.28 21.27 16.11
CA LYS A 179 1.80 21.39 14.73
C LYS A 179 0.74 21.17 13.66
N VAL A 180 -0.34 20.48 14.00
CA VAL A 180 -1.45 20.22 13.07
C VAL A 180 -2.80 20.61 13.65
N THR A 181 -3.73 20.96 12.76
CA THR A 181 -5.15 21.10 13.06
C THR A 181 -5.97 20.18 12.17
N PHE A 182 -7.09 19.70 12.71
CA PHE A 182 -8.04 18.85 12.01
C PHE A 182 -9.11 19.70 11.34
N ILE A 183 -9.37 19.43 10.07
CA ILE A 183 -10.50 19.95 9.32
C ILE A 183 -11.55 18.85 9.23
N PRO A 184 -12.73 19.03 9.83
CA PRO A 184 -13.79 18.03 9.74
C PRO A 184 -14.36 17.95 8.32
N MET A 185 -14.94 16.80 8.02
CA MET A 185 -15.86 16.63 6.90
C MET A 185 -16.94 17.72 6.92
N GLU A 186 -17.39 18.13 5.75
CA GLU A 186 -18.45 19.13 5.59
C GLU A 186 -19.79 18.55 6.07
N ALA A 187 -20.46 19.28 6.95
CA ALA A 187 -21.72 18.82 7.53
C ALA A 187 -22.81 18.71 6.45
N GLY A 188 -23.41 17.52 6.33
CA GLY A 188 -24.44 17.23 5.33
C GLY A 188 -23.90 16.85 3.95
N ASN A 189 -22.57 16.69 3.80
CA ASN A 189 -21.96 16.19 2.58
C ASN A 189 -21.26 14.86 2.88
N GLU A 190 -21.93 13.74 2.58
CA GLU A 190 -21.41 12.39 2.83
C GLU A 190 -20.22 12.01 1.93
N PHE A 191 -19.96 12.80 0.89
CA PHE A 191 -18.82 12.65 -0.02
C PHE A 191 -17.63 13.54 0.38
N SER A 192 -17.77 14.38 1.40
CA SER A 192 -16.68 15.23 1.85
C SER A 192 -15.68 14.46 2.71
N GLU A 193 -14.41 14.84 2.58
CA GLU A 193 -13.32 14.28 3.37
C GLU A 193 -12.85 15.27 4.44
N GLY A 194 -12.47 14.72 5.61
CA GLY A 194 -11.71 15.50 6.57
C GLY A 194 -10.24 15.56 6.17
N SER A 195 -9.46 16.44 6.78
CA SER A 195 -8.02 16.56 6.49
C SER A 195 -7.20 17.05 7.68
N LEU A 196 -5.89 16.87 7.60
CA LEU A 196 -4.93 17.49 8.51
C LEU A 196 -4.27 18.69 7.83
N ARG A 197 -4.19 19.83 8.53
CA ARG A 197 -3.47 21.02 8.06
C ARG A 197 -2.32 21.39 8.97
N CYS A 198 -1.21 21.82 8.36
CA CYS A 198 -0.07 22.35 9.08
C CYS A 198 -0.41 23.70 9.72
N ILE A 199 -0.06 23.90 10.98
CA ILE A 199 -0.24 25.18 11.69
C ILE A 199 1.07 25.74 12.27
N ALA A 200 2.15 24.97 12.22
CA ALA A 200 3.46 25.41 12.66
C ALA A 200 4.59 24.68 11.91
N PRO A 201 5.77 25.30 11.76
CA PRO A 201 6.94 24.64 11.17
C PRO A 201 7.35 23.40 11.97
N VAL A 202 7.87 22.39 11.27
CA VAL A 202 8.32 21.11 11.83
C VAL A 202 9.64 20.73 11.15
N PRO A 203 10.75 20.52 11.90
CA PRO A 203 12.00 20.07 11.30
C PRO A 203 11.89 18.66 10.69
N SER A 204 12.76 18.33 9.73
CA SER A 204 12.81 16.99 9.12
C SER A 204 12.91 15.88 10.18
N CYS A 205 12.23 14.76 9.96
CA CYS A 205 12.14 13.62 10.90
C CYS A 205 11.68 13.96 12.32
N SER A 206 11.04 15.11 12.52
CA SER A 206 10.48 15.45 13.83
C SER A 206 9.03 15.02 13.94
N ILE A 207 8.59 14.84 15.18
CA ILE A 207 7.23 14.43 15.52
C ILE A 207 6.23 15.52 15.07
N LEU A 208 5.24 15.08 14.30
CA LEU A 208 4.09 15.85 13.86
C LEU A 208 2.90 15.67 14.80
N LEU A 209 2.62 14.42 15.19
CA LEU A 209 1.46 14.02 16.00
C LEU A 209 1.85 12.88 16.93
N GLN A 210 1.35 12.92 18.17
CA GLN A 210 1.50 11.86 19.16
C GLN A 210 0.15 11.49 19.75
N VAL A 211 -0.20 10.21 19.67
CA VAL A 211 -1.46 9.68 20.22
C VAL A 211 -1.12 8.67 21.31
N PRO A 212 -1.60 8.83 22.55
CA PRO A 212 -1.39 7.84 23.61
C PRO A 212 -1.85 6.45 23.17
N ARG A 213 -1.09 5.41 23.52
CA ARG A 213 -1.41 4.04 23.12
C ARG A 213 -2.82 3.62 23.57
N THR A 214 -3.24 4.08 24.75
CA THR A 214 -4.58 3.82 25.30
C THR A 214 -5.71 4.42 24.47
N GLU A 215 -5.44 5.40 23.61
CA GLU A 215 -6.42 6.06 22.75
C GLU A 215 -6.50 5.41 21.35
N MET A 216 -5.58 4.50 21.02
CA MET A 216 -5.66 3.71 19.80
C MET A 216 -6.77 2.67 19.93
N PHE A 217 -7.50 2.42 18.86
CA PHE A 217 -8.48 1.34 18.78
C PHE A 217 -7.81 0.14 18.09
N PHE A 218 -7.31 -0.80 18.89
CA PHE A 218 -6.70 -2.04 18.42
C PHE A 218 -6.97 -3.15 19.45
N ARG A 219 -6.56 -4.38 19.13
CA ARG A 219 -6.93 -5.59 19.88
C ARG A 219 -6.79 -5.43 21.39
N ASP A 220 -5.63 -4.96 21.87
CA ASP A 220 -5.32 -4.97 23.30
C ASP A 220 -6.13 -3.91 24.07
N THR A 221 -6.28 -2.69 23.52
CA THR A 221 -7.11 -1.65 24.15
C THR A 221 -8.59 -1.98 24.06
N VAL A 222 -9.03 -2.67 23.00
CA VAL A 222 -10.40 -3.21 22.90
C VAL A 222 -10.65 -4.22 24.01
N PHE A 223 -9.72 -5.14 24.26
CA PHE A 223 -9.85 -6.10 25.37
C PHE A 223 -9.76 -5.48 26.76
N GLU A 224 -9.20 -4.27 26.89
CA GLU A 224 -9.16 -3.56 28.16
C GLU A 224 -10.43 -2.73 28.40
N HIS A 225 -10.80 -1.89 27.43
CA HIS A 225 -11.79 -0.83 27.62
C HIS A 225 -13.19 -1.19 27.09
N CYS A 226 -13.31 -1.99 26.04
CA CYS A 226 -14.61 -2.38 25.47
C CYS A 226 -15.25 -3.52 26.27
N ALA A 227 -16.53 -3.37 26.66
CA ALA A 227 -17.25 -4.43 27.37
C ALA A 227 -17.39 -5.71 26.52
N LEU A 228 -17.75 -5.57 25.24
CA LEU A 228 -17.79 -6.69 24.32
C LEU A 228 -16.41 -7.34 24.13
N GLY A 229 -15.36 -6.53 24.01
CA GLY A 229 -13.97 -6.99 23.93
C GLY A 229 -13.57 -7.84 25.13
N ARG A 230 -13.88 -7.41 26.35
CA ARG A 230 -13.63 -8.17 27.59
C ARG A 230 -14.39 -9.49 27.65
N VAL A 231 -15.66 -9.51 27.25
CA VAL A 231 -16.45 -10.75 27.13
C VAL A 231 -15.76 -11.73 26.18
N ILE A 232 -15.38 -11.28 24.99
CA ILE A 232 -14.70 -12.12 23.99
C ILE A 232 -13.37 -12.64 24.53
N ALA A 233 -12.57 -11.77 25.15
CA ALA A 233 -11.26 -12.13 25.68
C ALA A 233 -11.33 -13.19 26.79
N SER A 234 -12.32 -13.07 27.68
CA SER A 234 -12.48 -13.92 28.86
C SER A 234 -13.26 -15.21 28.61
N THR A 235 -13.98 -15.33 27.50
CA THR A 235 -14.87 -16.47 27.22
C THR A 235 -14.18 -17.57 26.40
N PRO A 236 -13.96 -18.78 26.95
CA PRO A 236 -13.24 -19.85 26.24
C PRO A 236 -13.93 -20.35 24.96
N THR A 237 -15.26 -20.33 24.92
CA THR A 237 -16.03 -20.75 23.73
C THR A 237 -15.89 -19.81 22.55
N LEU A 238 -15.40 -18.58 22.76
CA LEU A 238 -15.16 -17.59 21.71
C LEU A 238 -13.70 -17.57 21.25
N ARG A 239 -12.87 -18.55 21.63
CA ARG A 239 -11.44 -18.58 21.29
C ARG A 239 -11.17 -18.53 19.78
N GLU A 240 -11.95 -19.27 18.98
CA GLU A 240 -11.80 -19.30 17.52
C GLU A 240 -12.21 -17.97 16.87
N PHE A 241 -13.31 -17.37 17.35
CA PHE A 241 -13.68 -16.02 16.96
C PHE A 241 -12.59 -15.00 17.34
N ARG A 242 -12.03 -15.11 18.54
CA ARG A 242 -10.95 -14.26 19.06
C ARG A 242 -9.66 -14.35 18.25
N SER A 243 -9.39 -15.45 17.55
CA SER A 243 -8.24 -15.54 16.66
C SER A 243 -8.40 -14.76 15.36
N ASN A 244 -9.62 -14.38 15.00
CA ASN A 244 -9.86 -13.44 13.90
C ASN A 244 -9.85 -12.01 14.46
N GLU A 245 -8.66 -11.38 14.44
CA GLU A 245 -8.47 -10.02 14.98
C GLU A 245 -9.40 -9.00 14.33
N GLU A 246 -9.51 -9.02 13.01
CA GLU A 246 -10.34 -8.11 12.23
C GLU A 246 -11.83 -8.23 12.61
N ALA A 247 -12.37 -9.44 12.67
CA ALA A 247 -13.77 -9.65 13.04
C ALA A 247 -14.08 -9.14 14.46
N VAL A 248 -13.16 -9.33 15.41
CA VAL A 248 -13.28 -8.80 16.77
C VAL A 248 -13.31 -7.27 16.76
N LEU A 249 -12.39 -6.65 16.02
CA LEU A 249 -12.26 -5.20 15.94
C LEU A 249 -13.49 -4.56 15.29
N VAL A 250 -13.97 -5.11 14.17
CA VAL A 250 -15.19 -4.68 13.47
C VAL A 250 -16.40 -4.76 14.40
N MET A 251 -16.59 -5.89 15.08
CA MET A 251 -17.71 -6.04 16.02
C MET A 251 -17.63 -5.08 17.21
N CYS A 252 -16.45 -4.89 17.79
CA CYS A 252 -16.28 -3.97 18.91
C CYS A 252 -16.49 -2.51 18.45
N LEU A 253 -16.14 -2.17 17.22
CA LEU A 253 -16.38 -0.83 16.68
C LEU A 253 -17.89 -0.54 16.53
N VAL A 254 -18.65 -1.50 16.01
CA VAL A 254 -20.12 -1.44 15.97
C VAL A 254 -20.68 -1.29 17.39
N PHE A 255 -20.23 -2.11 18.34
CA PHE A 255 -20.68 -2.06 19.72
C PHE A 255 -20.42 -0.68 20.37
N GLU A 256 -19.19 -0.16 20.26
CA GLU A 256 -18.83 1.12 20.85
C GLU A 256 -19.59 2.28 20.21
N ARG A 257 -19.86 2.23 18.90
CA ARG A 257 -20.59 3.30 18.22
C ARG A 257 -22.09 3.27 18.53
N PHE A 258 -22.73 2.10 18.44
CA PHE A 258 -24.19 2.00 18.42
C PHE A 258 -24.80 1.49 19.73
N VAL A 259 -24.07 0.72 20.55
CA VAL A 259 -24.52 0.30 21.89
C VAL A 259 -24.08 1.29 22.95
N VAL A 260 -22.77 1.56 23.04
CA VAL A 260 -22.24 2.49 24.05
C VAL A 260 -22.58 3.94 23.68
N GLY A 261 -22.48 4.26 22.39
CA GLY A 261 -22.67 5.60 21.85
C GLY A 261 -21.36 6.38 21.84
N ALA A 262 -21.06 7.03 20.71
CA ALA A 262 -19.80 7.76 20.49
C ALA A 262 -19.41 8.72 21.63
N ALA A 263 -20.38 9.46 22.19
CA ALA A 263 -20.12 10.43 23.27
C ALA A 263 -19.70 9.80 24.61
N LYS A 264 -20.06 8.53 24.86
CA LYS A 264 -19.76 7.79 26.10
C LYS A 264 -18.60 6.81 25.94
N SER A 265 -18.25 6.45 24.69
CA SER A 265 -17.17 5.52 24.41
C SER A 265 -15.82 6.05 24.89
N HIS A 266 -14.94 5.12 25.28
CA HIS A 266 -13.53 5.40 25.54
C HIS A 266 -12.86 6.07 24.32
N TRP A 267 -13.22 5.61 23.11
CA TRP A 267 -12.70 6.14 21.85
C TRP A 267 -13.56 7.27 21.26
N ARG A 268 -14.16 8.10 22.12
CA ARG A 268 -15.02 9.21 21.70
C ARG A 268 -14.41 10.06 20.58
N ARG A 269 -13.12 10.42 20.69
CA ARG A 269 -12.43 11.27 19.70
C ARG A 269 -12.37 10.63 18.33
N LEU A 270 -12.15 9.31 18.26
CA LEU A 270 -12.19 8.53 17.02
C LEU A 270 -13.62 8.53 16.46
N LEU A 271 -14.59 8.10 17.26
CA LEU A 271 -15.95 7.86 16.81
C LEU A 271 -16.72 9.13 16.41
N GLU A 272 -16.45 10.27 17.05
CA GLU A 272 -17.03 11.56 16.67
C GLU A 272 -16.47 12.10 15.33
N GLN A 273 -15.34 11.58 14.87
CA GLN A 273 -14.67 11.98 13.64
C GLN A 273 -14.88 11.00 12.48
N CYS A 274 -15.21 9.74 12.78
CA CYS A 274 -15.56 8.76 11.76
C CYS A 274 -16.71 9.25 10.86
N PRO A 275 -16.64 8.99 9.53
CA PRO A 275 -17.76 9.17 8.61
C PRO A 275 -19.01 8.46 9.11
N SER A 276 -20.18 9.04 8.81
CA SER A 276 -21.47 8.39 9.05
C SER A 276 -21.74 7.24 8.09
N SER A 277 -21.22 7.33 6.88
CA SER A 277 -21.41 6.41 5.76
C SER A 277 -20.16 6.43 4.85
N TYR A 278 -20.09 5.48 3.90
CA TYR A 278 -19.04 5.40 2.88
C TYR A 278 -19.68 5.16 1.50
N PRO A 279 -20.47 6.12 0.98
CA PRO A 279 -21.26 5.92 -0.25
C PRO A 279 -20.38 5.64 -1.48
N THR A 280 -19.10 6.02 -1.44
CA THR A 280 -18.15 5.83 -2.54
C THR A 280 -17.42 4.49 -2.50
N ILE A 281 -17.55 3.70 -1.43
CA ILE A 281 -16.89 2.40 -1.31
C ILE A 281 -17.80 1.31 -1.91
N PRO A 282 -17.33 0.56 -2.94
CA PRO A 282 -18.15 -0.38 -3.70
C PRO A 282 -18.89 -1.44 -2.89
N ILE A 283 -18.43 -1.79 -1.69
CA ILE A 283 -19.13 -2.76 -0.84
C ILE A 283 -20.56 -2.30 -0.46
N THR A 284 -20.83 -1.00 -0.51
CA THR A 284 -22.14 -0.41 -0.13
C THR A 284 -23.04 -0.04 -1.32
N TRP A 285 -22.50 -0.05 -2.55
CA TRP A 285 -23.21 0.38 -3.76
C TRP A 285 -24.47 -0.43 -4.13
N ALA A 286 -25.37 0.19 -4.89
CA ALA A 286 -26.44 -0.54 -5.55
C ALA A 286 -25.87 -1.53 -6.61
N LEU A 287 -26.63 -2.59 -6.93
CA LEU A 287 -26.23 -3.55 -7.98
C LEU A 287 -26.15 -2.89 -9.37
N SER A 288 -26.92 -1.83 -9.61
CA SER A 288 -26.84 -1.03 -10.84
C SER A 288 -25.48 -0.36 -11.00
N ASP A 289 -24.96 0.24 -9.92
CA ASP A 289 -23.67 0.94 -9.94
C ASP A 289 -22.52 -0.08 -10.05
N LEU A 290 -22.63 -1.23 -9.36
CA LEU A 290 -21.65 -2.31 -9.49
C LEU A 290 -21.57 -2.89 -10.90
N ALA A 291 -22.67 -2.86 -11.68
CA ALA A 291 -22.66 -3.33 -13.05
C ALA A 291 -21.71 -2.50 -13.95
N GLU A 292 -21.37 -1.27 -13.55
CA GLU A 292 -20.41 -0.42 -14.27
C GLU A 292 -18.96 -0.88 -14.10
N LEU A 293 -18.71 -1.78 -13.15
CA LEU A 293 -17.42 -2.45 -12.94
C LEU A 293 -17.32 -3.78 -13.71
N ASP A 294 -18.31 -4.12 -14.54
CA ASP A 294 -18.28 -5.37 -15.32
C ASP A 294 -17.04 -5.46 -16.21
N GLY A 295 -16.46 -6.66 -16.28
CA GLY A 295 -15.18 -6.91 -16.97
C GLY A 295 -13.93 -6.48 -16.20
N LEU A 296 -14.05 -5.93 -14.99
CA LEU A 296 -12.93 -5.61 -14.10
C LEU A 296 -12.87 -6.58 -12.91
N ASP A 297 -11.66 -7.02 -12.54
CA ASP A 297 -11.43 -7.96 -11.43
C ASP A 297 -12.02 -7.48 -10.08
N ILE A 298 -12.13 -6.16 -9.89
CA ILE A 298 -12.69 -5.54 -8.67
C ILE A 298 -14.14 -5.98 -8.40
N LEU A 299 -14.95 -6.25 -9.44
CA LEU A 299 -16.35 -6.62 -9.26
C LEU A 299 -16.48 -7.96 -8.52
N ASP A 300 -15.74 -8.97 -8.97
CA ASP A 300 -15.74 -10.31 -8.35
C ASP A 300 -15.29 -10.25 -6.90
N ASP A 301 -14.25 -9.47 -6.60
CA ASP A 301 -13.74 -9.27 -5.24
C ASP A 301 -14.78 -8.59 -4.33
N VAL A 302 -15.50 -7.57 -4.84
CA VAL A 302 -16.55 -6.89 -4.08
C VAL A 302 -17.72 -7.83 -3.79
N LEU A 303 -18.17 -8.63 -4.77
CA LEU A 303 -19.26 -9.59 -4.59
C LEU A 303 -18.90 -10.72 -3.62
N ALA A 304 -17.65 -11.20 -3.67
CA ALA A 304 -17.13 -12.18 -2.72
C ALA A 304 -17.13 -11.62 -1.29
N LYS A 305 -16.64 -10.39 -1.10
CA LYS A 305 -16.67 -9.70 0.21
C LYS A 305 -18.10 -9.52 0.74
N ARG A 306 -19.05 -9.12 -0.10
CA ARG A 306 -20.47 -9.00 0.30
C ARG A 306 -21.04 -10.32 0.79
N THR A 307 -20.73 -11.41 0.08
CA THR A 307 -21.20 -12.75 0.44
C THR A 307 -20.57 -13.23 1.75
N GLN A 308 -19.28 -12.96 1.96
CA GLN A 308 -18.59 -13.24 3.22
C GLN A 308 -19.21 -12.45 4.38
N LEU A 309 -19.45 -11.15 4.19
CA LEU A 309 -20.06 -10.30 5.20
C LEU A 309 -21.49 -10.76 5.55
N GLN A 310 -22.28 -11.12 4.55
CA GLN A 310 -23.63 -11.68 4.77
C GLN A 310 -23.56 -12.98 5.57
N THR A 311 -22.59 -13.85 5.29
CA THR A 311 -22.38 -15.09 6.07
C THR A 311 -22.08 -14.78 7.54
N VAL A 312 -21.33 -13.71 7.81
CA VAL A 312 -21.04 -13.26 9.19
C VAL A 312 -22.32 -12.75 9.86
N VAL A 313 -23.14 -11.96 9.16
CA VAL A 313 -24.45 -11.49 9.67
C VAL A 313 -25.33 -12.68 10.05
N ASP A 314 -25.48 -13.66 9.15
CA ASP A 314 -26.31 -14.85 9.40
C ASP A 314 -25.82 -15.65 10.62
N GLN A 315 -24.50 -15.75 10.81
CA GLN A 315 -23.89 -16.39 11.99
C GLN A 315 -24.12 -15.59 13.28
N LEU A 316 -24.04 -14.26 13.20
CA LEU A 316 -24.32 -13.36 14.32
C LEU A 316 -25.75 -13.52 14.79
N GLU A 317 -26.71 -13.45 13.88
CA GLU A 317 -28.14 -13.56 14.17
C GLU A 317 -28.51 -14.92 14.77
N SER A 318 -28.00 -16.01 14.17
CA SER A 318 -28.41 -17.37 14.54
C SER A 318 -27.81 -17.87 15.86
N SER A 319 -26.61 -17.42 16.23
CA SER A 319 -25.86 -18.07 17.33
C SER A 319 -25.08 -17.12 18.25
N LEU A 320 -24.39 -16.12 17.70
CA LEU A 320 -23.47 -15.30 18.51
C LEU A 320 -24.20 -14.22 19.31
N ILE A 321 -25.15 -13.47 18.73
CA ILE A 321 -25.89 -12.43 19.46
C ILE A 321 -26.66 -12.99 20.67
N PRO A 322 -27.40 -14.11 20.58
CA PRO A 322 -28.00 -14.74 21.76
C PRO A 322 -26.97 -15.13 22.84
N MET A 323 -25.78 -15.56 22.44
CA MET A 323 -24.70 -15.89 23.37
C MET A 323 -24.12 -14.63 24.02
N LEU A 324 -23.75 -13.63 23.22
CA LEU A 324 -23.15 -12.38 23.66
C LEU A 324 -24.10 -11.59 24.57
N HIS A 325 -25.39 -11.51 24.24
CA HIS A 325 -26.39 -10.87 25.10
C HIS A 325 -26.42 -11.49 26.51
N ARG A 326 -26.37 -12.82 26.62
CA ARG A 326 -26.30 -13.52 27.93
C ARG A 326 -25.00 -13.22 28.67
N LEU A 327 -23.87 -13.21 27.98
CA LEU A 327 -22.55 -12.97 28.58
C LEU A 327 -22.40 -11.51 29.05
N LEU A 328 -22.80 -10.54 28.21
CA LEU A 328 -22.82 -9.12 28.54
C LEU A 328 -23.73 -8.82 29.73
N SER A 329 -24.93 -9.43 29.75
CA SER A 329 -25.86 -9.31 30.89
C SER A 329 -25.25 -9.84 32.19
N ALA A 330 -24.48 -10.93 32.12
CA ALA A 330 -23.80 -11.50 33.28
C ALA A 330 -22.64 -10.61 33.77
N GLU A 331 -21.84 -10.03 32.86
CA GLU A 331 -20.78 -9.08 33.21
C GLU A 331 -21.37 -7.81 33.84
N ALA A 332 -22.45 -7.27 33.27
CA ALA A 332 -23.13 -6.07 33.76
C ALA A 332 -23.65 -6.22 35.21
N MET A 333 -24.09 -7.40 35.63
CA MET A 333 -24.52 -7.65 37.02
C MET A 333 -23.36 -7.63 38.04
N GLY A 334 -22.11 -7.75 37.60
CA GLY A 334 -20.92 -7.77 38.46
C GLY A 334 -20.13 -6.47 38.53
N ALA A 335 -20.41 -5.50 37.63
CA ALA A 335 -19.65 -4.25 37.51
C ALA A 335 -20.37 -3.06 38.17
N ALA A 336 -19.62 -2.22 38.90
CA ALA A 336 -20.15 -1.02 39.57
C ALA A 336 -20.59 0.10 38.60
N ALA A 337 -20.15 0.03 37.33
CA ALA A 337 -20.54 0.90 36.23
C ALA A 337 -21.00 0.02 35.06
N ALA A 338 -22.23 -0.50 35.13
CA ALA A 338 -22.77 -1.39 34.13
C ALA A 338 -23.08 -0.62 32.83
N VAL A 339 -22.57 -1.11 31.70
CA VAL A 339 -23.11 -0.75 30.38
C VAL A 339 -24.56 -1.26 30.36
N GLU A 340 -25.51 -0.40 30.01
CA GLU A 340 -26.89 -0.81 29.81
C GLU A 340 -26.93 -1.72 28.58
N VAL A 341 -27.13 -3.02 28.80
CA VAL A 341 -27.17 -4.01 27.72
C VAL A 341 -28.55 -3.92 27.07
N PRO A 342 -28.63 -3.57 25.76
CA PRO A 342 -29.90 -3.51 25.07
C PRO A 342 -30.58 -4.88 25.01
N PRO A 343 -31.92 -4.93 24.86
CA PRO A 343 -32.62 -6.18 24.59
C PRO A 343 -32.02 -6.90 23.38
N GLN A 344 -32.05 -8.23 23.39
CA GLN A 344 -31.50 -9.05 22.30
C GLN A 344 -32.02 -8.66 20.91
N ALA A 345 -33.29 -8.27 20.78
CA ALA A 345 -33.86 -7.83 19.51
C ALA A 345 -33.19 -6.55 18.97
N GLU A 346 -32.89 -5.59 19.85
CA GLU A 346 -32.18 -4.36 19.50
C GLU A 346 -30.71 -4.64 19.14
N LEU A 347 -30.06 -5.59 19.83
CA LEU A 347 -28.72 -6.02 19.44
C LEU A 347 -28.69 -6.65 18.03
N LEU A 348 -29.71 -7.38 17.63
CA LEU A 348 -29.80 -7.92 16.26
C LEU A 348 -29.89 -6.79 15.23
N GLU A 349 -30.69 -5.76 15.49
CA GLU A 349 -30.77 -4.57 14.63
C GLU A 349 -29.47 -3.77 14.61
N ILE A 350 -28.75 -3.69 15.73
CA ILE A 350 -27.46 -3.00 15.80
C ILE A 350 -26.37 -3.74 15.02
N PHE A 351 -26.31 -5.06 15.09
CA PHE A 351 -25.35 -5.87 14.33
C PHE A 351 -25.87 -6.25 12.94
N SER A 352 -26.53 -5.30 12.27
CA SER A 352 -27.02 -5.46 10.90
C SER A 352 -25.88 -5.46 9.87
N TRP A 353 -26.22 -5.86 8.64
CA TRP A 353 -25.30 -5.82 7.51
C TRP A 353 -24.74 -4.41 7.28
N GLU A 354 -25.57 -3.37 7.37
CA GLU A 354 -25.19 -1.98 7.12
C GLU A 354 -24.16 -1.47 8.13
N HIS A 355 -24.37 -1.76 9.43
CA HIS A 355 -23.43 -1.33 10.47
C HIS A 355 -22.11 -2.10 10.40
N LEU A 356 -22.15 -3.38 10.04
CA LEU A 356 -20.93 -4.16 9.83
C LEU A 356 -20.18 -3.72 8.56
N ALA A 357 -20.90 -3.41 7.48
CA ALA A 357 -20.31 -2.86 6.25
C ALA A 357 -19.67 -1.49 6.53
N TRP A 358 -20.30 -0.63 7.32
CA TRP A 358 -19.72 0.65 7.79
C TRP A 358 -18.44 0.43 8.61
N ALA A 359 -18.46 -0.51 9.56
CA ALA A 359 -17.30 -0.78 10.41
C ALA A 359 -16.15 -1.39 9.60
N GLN A 360 -16.43 -2.33 8.71
CA GLN A 360 -15.44 -2.89 7.77
C GLN A 360 -14.85 -1.79 6.88
N SER A 361 -15.69 -0.96 6.27
CA SER A 361 -15.26 0.17 5.43
C SER A 361 -14.40 1.17 6.22
N THR A 362 -14.67 1.36 7.51
CA THR A 362 -13.82 2.16 8.40
C THR A 362 -12.45 1.52 8.58
N PHE A 363 -12.36 0.20 8.80
CA PHE A 363 -11.07 -0.47 8.90
C PHE A 363 -10.30 -0.47 7.57
N ASP A 364 -10.94 -0.82 6.47
CA ASP A 364 -10.33 -0.85 5.13
C ASP A 364 -9.73 0.51 4.75
N SER A 365 -10.43 1.60 5.05
CA SER A 365 -10.03 2.96 4.62
C SER A 365 -9.09 3.69 5.58
N ARG A 366 -9.05 3.32 6.87
CA ARG A 366 -8.42 4.14 7.93
C ARG A 366 -7.45 3.38 8.84
N ALA A 367 -7.45 2.05 8.81
CA ALA A 367 -6.60 1.29 9.71
C ALA A 367 -5.13 1.31 9.30
N PHE A 368 -4.28 1.29 10.32
CA PHE A 368 -2.84 1.12 10.16
C PHE A 368 -2.44 -0.29 10.58
N ASN A 369 -1.57 -0.92 9.79
CA ASN A 369 -0.78 -2.06 10.24
C ASN A 369 0.45 -1.54 10.98
N LEU A 370 0.48 -1.72 12.30
CA LEU A 370 1.50 -1.17 13.19
C LEU A 370 2.23 -2.29 13.92
N ASN A 371 3.56 -2.18 14.03
CA ASN A 371 4.30 -3.01 14.96
C ASN A 371 4.15 -2.44 16.38
N VAL A 372 3.53 -3.21 17.26
CA VAL A 372 3.37 -2.91 18.69
C VAL A 372 4.10 -4.00 19.47
N ASP A 373 5.23 -3.62 20.09
CA ASP A 373 6.05 -4.50 20.92
C ASP A 373 6.46 -5.84 20.26
N GLY A 374 6.63 -5.84 18.93
CA GLY A 374 7.03 -7.01 18.14
C GLY A 374 5.92 -7.62 17.30
N ASP A 375 4.65 -7.37 17.64
CA ASP A 375 3.50 -7.90 16.93
C ASP A 375 2.95 -6.89 15.91
N VAL A 376 2.65 -7.33 14.69
CA VAL A 376 1.94 -6.49 13.71
C VAL A 376 0.43 -6.58 14.00
N VAL A 377 -0.17 -5.46 14.37
CA VAL A 377 -1.59 -5.35 14.72
C VAL A 377 -2.30 -4.34 13.82
N MET A 378 -3.59 -4.56 13.60
CA MET A 378 -4.46 -3.62 12.92
C MET A 378 -5.01 -2.60 13.94
N ALA A 379 -4.88 -1.31 13.64
CA ALA A 379 -5.26 -0.24 14.58
C ALA A 379 -5.90 0.97 13.87
N LEU A 380 -6.99 1.49 14.41
CA LEU A 380 -7.45 2.85 14.11
C LEU A 380 -6.80 3.80 15.11
N VAL A 381 -6.24 4.89 14.59
CA VAL A 381 -5.52 5.88 15.41
C VAL A 381 -6.18 7.25 15.23
N PRO A 382 -6.88 7.77 16.25
CA PRO A 382 -7.66 9.00 16.11
C PRO A 382 -6.78 10.19 15.72
N LEU A 383 -7.32 11.10 14.89
CA LEU A 383 -6.64 12.20 14.21
C LEU A 383 -5.58 11.76 13.18
N ALA A 384 -4.82 10.69 13.46
CA ALA A 384 -3.81 10.19 12.54
C ALA A 384 -4.42 9.57 11.29
N ASP A 385 -5.61 8.98 11.40
CA ASP A 385 -6.39 8.39 10.31
C ASP A 385 -7.07 9.43 9.39
N MET A 386 -6.95 10.72 9.70
CA MET A 386 -7.55 11.82 8.92
C MET A 386 -6.60 12.43 7.88
N ILE A 387 -5.44 11.83 7.69
CA ILE A 387 -4.44 12.30 6.72
C ILE A 387 -4.68 11.63 5.36
N ASN A 388 -4.84 12.44 4.32
CA ASN A 388 -5.22 11.97 3.00
C ASN A 388 -4.05 11.43 2.18
N HIS A 389 -4.39 10.77 1.08
CA HIS A 389 -3.45 10.09 0.20
C HIS A 389 -2.85 11.00 -0.88
N ALA A 390 -1.52 10.93 -1.06
CA ALA A 390 -0.87 11.36 -2.30
C ALA A 390 0.32 10.46 -2.64
N ASN A 391 0.77 10.50 -3.90
CA ASN A 391 1.98 9.80 -4.34
C ASN A 391 3.26 10.32 -3.64
N ARG A 392 3.21 11.54 -3.11
CA ARG A 392 4.27 12.20 -2.34
C ARG A 392 3.80 12.39 -0.89
N THR A 393 4.73 12.49 0.06
CA THR A 393 4.40 12.50 1.48
C THR A 393 5.02 13.64 2.26
N ASP A 394 4.22 14.22 3.15
CA ASP A 394 4.72 15.00 4.28
C ASP A 394 5.08 14.07 5.45
N VAL A 395 4.27 13.04 5.71
CA VAL A 395 4.42 12.10 6.82
C VAL A 395 5.09 10.81 6.38
N LEU A 396 6.35 10.63 6.79
CA LEU A 396 7.17 9.52 6.32
C LEU A 396 7.23 8.33 7.31
N ILE A 397 7.16 8.61 8.60
CA ILE A 397 7.34 7.59 9.64
C ILE A 397 6.10 7.56 10.52
N ARG A 398 5.53 6.36 10.63
CA ARG A 398 4.46 5.99 11.57
C ARG A 398 4.94 4.81 12.39
N LYS A 399 4.90 4.91 13.71
CA LYS A 399 5.33 3.84 14.62
C LYS A 399 4.70 4.00 16.00
N VAL A 400 4.62 2.90 16.73
CA VAL A 400 4.30 2.90 18.16
C VAL A 400 5.62 2.76 18.92
N GLU A 401 5.88 3.68 19.86
CA GLU A 401 7.04 3.56 20.73
C GLU A 401 6.86 2.36 21.67
N PRO A 402 7.93 1.61 21.99
CA PRO A 402 7.84 0.38 22.79
C PRO A 402 7.35 0.62 24.23
N ASP A 403 7.04 -0.46 24.94
CA ASP A 403 6.82 -0.48 26.39
C ASP A 403 5.69 0.45 26.88
N GLY A 404 4.56 0.45 26.18
CA GLY A 404 3.43 1.33 26.49
C GLY A 404 3.55 2.74 25.89
N GLY A 405 4.61 3.01 25.13
CA GLY A 405 4.84 4.28 24.47
C GLY A 405 3.76 4.65 23.43
N PRO A 406 3.63 5.94 23.10
CA PRO A 406 2.57 6.44 22.22
C PRO A 406 2.80 6.05 20.76
N PHE A 407 1.73 6.12 19.97
CA PHE A 407 1.84 6.23 18.53
C PHE A 407 2.45 7.59 18.14
N THR A 408 3.29 7.59 17.11
CA THR A 408 3.94 8.79 16.56
C THR A 408 3.82 8.84 15.04
N MET A 409 3.52 10.03 14.53
CA MET A 409 3.74 10.40 13.12
C MET A 409 4.88 11.40 13.04
N GLN A 410 5.83 11.19 12.13
CA GLN A 410 6.96 12.08 11.90
C GLN A 410 7.04 12.50 10.44
N VAL A 411 7.43 13.75 10.22
CA VAL A 411 7.59 14.30 8.86
C VAL A 411 8.83 13.75 8.18
N GLY A 412 8.81 13.58 6.86
CA GLY A 412 10.00 13.22 6.09
C GLY A 412 10.92 14.42 5.91
N ALA A 413 10.47 15.37 5.08
CA ALA A 413 11.11 16.66 4.89
C ALA A 413 10.55 17.71 5.86
N ALA A 414 11.32 18.78 6.11
CA ALA A 414 10.87 19.85 6.97
C ALA A 414 9.61 20.56 6.42
N LEU A 415 8.67 20.85 7.31
CA LEU A 415 7.57 21.78 7.09
C LEU A 415 8.05 23.17 7.52
N ASN A 416 8.02 24.14 6.61
CA ASN A 416 8.48 25.50 6.85
C ASN A 416 7.30 26.48 6.87
N SER A 417 7.58 27.78 7.02
CA SER A 417 6.54 28.80 7.11
C SER A 417 5.61 28.86 5.89
N ALA A 418 6.06 28.43 4.71
CA ALA A 418 5.23 28.36 3.51
C ALA A 418 4.24 27.19 3.52
N ASP A 419 4.43 26.20 4.39
CA ASP A 419 3.51 25.06 4.55
C ASP A 419 2.37 25.36 5.52
N ILE A 420 2.45 26.43 6.32
CA ILE A 420 1.41 26.76 7.29
C ILE A 420 0.10 27.07 6.55
N GLY A 421 -0.97 26.35 6.93
CA GLY A 421 -2.29 26.39 6.31
C GLY A 421 -2.49 25.36 5.20
N ARG A 422 -1.43 24.69 4.73
CA ARG A 422 -1.50 23.63 3.71
C ARG A 422 -2.00 22.32 4.32
N GLU A 423 -2.78 21.59 3.54
CA GLU A 423 -3.11 20.20 3.81
C GLU A 423 -1.86 19.32 3.79
N LEU A 424 -1.79 18.39 4.73
CA LEU A 424 -0.71 17.44 4.87
C LEU A 424 -1.13 16.09 4.33
N TRP A 425 -0.20 15.42 3.66
CA TRP A 425 -0.46 14.20 2.91
C TRP A 425 0.44 13.05 3.36
N MET A 426 -0.04 11.82 3.19
CA MET A 426 0.80 10.63 3.22
C MET A 426 0.59 9.75 2.00
N SER A 427 1.57 8.92 1.66
CA SER A 427 1.32 7.81 0.75
C SER A 427 0.78 6.59 1.54
N TYR A 428 -0.34 6.04 1.09
CA TYR A 428 -0.92 4.82 1.67
C TYR A 428 -0.20 3.56 1.18
N GLY A 429 0.51 3.67 0.05
CA GLY A 429 1.21 2.59 -0.62
C GLY A 429 1.20 2.82 -2.13
N PRO A 430 1.86 1.94 -2.91
CA PRO A 430 1.86 1.98 -4.36
C PRO A 430 0.57 1.33 -4.90
N LEU A 431 -0.58 1.92 -4.56
CA LEU A 431 -1.92 1.38 -4.83
C LEU A 431 -2.41 1.80 -6.21
N GLN A 432 -2.99 0.85 -6.95
CA GLN A 432 -3.67 1.11 -8.22
C GLN A 432 -5.02 1.78 -8.00
N ASN A 433 -5.59 2.37 -9.05
CA ASN A 433 -6.88 3.06 -8.93
C ASN A 433 -8.01 2.14 -8.47
N TRP A 434 -8.00 0.86 -8.85
CA TRP A 434 -8.99 -0.11 -8.36
C TRP A 434 -8.81 -0.44 -6.88
N GLU A 435 -7.57 -0.52 -6.38
CA GLU A 435 -7.27 -0.74 -4.94
C GLU A 435 -7.74 0.48 -4.12
N LEU A 436 -7.50 1.69 -4.63
CA LEU A 436 -7.96 2.95 -4.02
C LEU A 436 -9.49 3.03 -3.99
N LEU A 437 -10.16 2.67 -5.08
CA LEU A 437 -11.63 2.68 -5.13
C LEU A 437 -12.22 1.66 -4.16
N GLN A 438 -11.73 0.42 -4.20
CA GLN A 438 -12.30 -0.67 -3.42
C GLN A 438 -12.20 -0.46 -1.92
N HIS A 439 -11.08 0.11 -1.45
CA HIS A 439 -10.76 0.19 -0.03
C HIS A 439 -10.92 1.59 0.56
N TYR A 440 -10.78 2.64 -0.25
CA TYR A 440 -10.80 4.02 0.22
C TYR A 440 -11.88 4.87 -0.45
N GLY A 441 -12.54 4.38 -1.51
CA GLY A 441 -13.68 5.06 -2.14
C GLY A 441 -13.30 6.25 -3.00
N PHE A 442 -12.10 6.28 -3.57
CA PHE A 442 -11.68 7.32 -4.52
C PHE A 442 -10.75 6.77 -5.61
N VAL A 443 -10.58 7.52 -6.69
CA VAL A 443 -9.60 7.24 -7.74
C VAL A 443 -8.78 8.51 -8.03
N LEU A 444 -7.49 8.35 -8.29
CA LEU A 444 -6.60 9.47 -8.67
C LEU A 444 -6.64 9.74 -10.19
N GLY A 445 -7.33 8.88 -10.96
CA GLY A 445 -7.40 8.96 -12.42
C GLY A 445 -6.03 8.76 -13.09
N SER A 446 -5.77 9.50 -14.17
CA SER A 446 -4.55 9.40 -14.97
C SER A 446 -3.26 9.81 -14.23
N GLU A 447 -3.38 10.50 -13.09
CA GLU A 447 -2.26 10.97 -12.28
C GLU A 447 -1.67 9.87 -11.38
N ASN A 448 -2.32 8.71 -11.29
CA ASN A 448 -1.81 7.59 -10.52
C ASN A 448 -0.64 6.91 -11.23
N VAL A 449 0.58 7.22 -10.79
CA VAL A 449 1.81 6.60 -11.31
C VAL A 449 1.96 5.13 -10.94
N HIS A 450 1.16 4.63 -9.99
CA HIS A 450 1.15 3.24 -9.57
C HIS A 450 0.06 2.41 -10.24
N ASP A 451 -0.73 3.02 -11.13
CA ASP A 451 -1.76 2.29 -11.89
C ASP A 451 -1.12 1.36 -12.91
N LYS A 452 -1.75 0.19 -13.12
CA LYS A 452 -1.20 -0.88 -13.94
C LYS A 452 -2.31 -1.51 -14.76
N LEU A 453 -2.00 -1.82 -16.01
CA LEU A 453 -2.87 -2.60 -16.88
C LEU A 453 -2.57 -4.09 -16.68
N PRO A 454 -3.53 -4.90 -16.21
CA PRO A 454 -3.35 -6.35 -16.13
C PRO A 454 -2.98 -6.94 -17.49
N PHE A 455 -1.98 -7.82 -17.52
CA PHE A 455 -1.54 -8.53 -18.71
C PHE A 455 -1.86 -10.02 -18.53
N PRO A 456 -3.01 -10.50 -19.04
CA PRO A 456 -3.44 -11.87 -18.84
C PRO A 456 -2.52 -12.84 -19.59
N LEU A 457 -1.69 -13.56 -18.84
CA LEU A 457 -0.80 -14.59 -19.38
C LEU A 457 -0.91 -15.88 -18.57
N SER A 458 -1.53 -16.89 -19.16
CA SER A 458 -1.64 -18.23 -18.58
C SER A 458 -0.42 -19.07 -18.93
N LEU A 459 0.43 -19.39 -17.94
CA LEU A 459 1.60 -20.25 -18.13
C LEU A 459 1.35 -21.63 -17.50
N PRO A 460 1.28 -22.72 -18.28
CA PRO A 460 1.03 -24.08 -17.78
C PRO A 460 1.99 -24.51 -16.66
N ALA A 461 3.26 -24.10 -16.75
CA ALA A 461 4.31 -24.44 -15.79
C ALA A 461 4.31 -23.60 -14.49
N LEU A 462 3.56 -22.50 -14.43
CA LEU A 462 3.43 -21.68 -13.20
C LEU A 462 2.31 -22.17 -12.28
N SER A 463 1.30 -22.86 -12.82
CA SER A 463 0.20 -23.41 -12.03
C SER A 463 0.68 -24.45 -11.00
N GLU A 464 1.76 -25.18 -11.31
CA GLU A 464 2.39 -26.15 -10.39
C GLU A 464 3.35 -25.49 -9.37
N LEU A 465 3.72 -24.23 -9.59
CA LEU A 465 4.59 -23.45 -8.70
C LEU A 465 3.82 -22.67 -7.64
N GLY A 466 2.61 -22.20 -7.96
CA GLY A 466 1.76 -21.41 -7.05
C GLY A 466 1.28 -22.19 -5.83
N GLU A 467 0.94 -23.48 -5.98
CA GLU A 467 0.46 -24.32 -4.88
C GLU A 467 1.59 -24.77 -3.91
N GLY A 468 2.86 -24.66 -4.33
CA GLY A 468 4.02 -25.08 -3.54
C GLY A 468 4.62 -23.98 -2.64
N ALA A 469 4.34 -22.70 -2.94
CA ALA A 469 4.94 -21.57 -2.24
C ALA A 469 4.34 -21.33 -0.83
N GLU A 470 3.06 -21.63 -0.61
CA GLU A 470 2.40 -21.46 0.70
C GLU A 470 2.83 -22.48 1.76
N LYS A 471 3.57 -23.53 1.39
CA LYS A 471 4.00 -24.60 2.33
C LYS A 471 5.51 -24.76 2.49
N ALA A 472 6.33 -23.91 1.88
CA ALA A 472 7.78 -24.11 1.81
C ALA A 472 8.62 -23.35 2.87
N THR A 473 8.01 -22.87 3.95
CA THR A 473 8.75 -22.45 5.16
C THR A 473 8.83 -23.60 6.15
N GLU A 474 9.62 -24.63 5.85
CA GLU A 474 10.35 -25.49 6.81
C GLU A 474 10.96 -26.70 6.08
N GLY A 475 12.29 -26.81 6.13
CA GLY A 475 13.00 -28.06 5.86
C GLY A 475 13.40 -28.30 4.41
N VAL A 476 14.70 -28.17 4.14
CA VAL A 476 15.35 -28.79 2.98
C VAL A 476 15.11 -30.29 3.03
N SER A 477 14.27 -30.81 2.14
CA SER A 477 14.18 -32.23 1.83
C SER A 477 14.15 -32.42 0.33
N GLU A 478 15.31 -32.80 -0.21
CA GLU A 478 15.44 -33.45 -1.51
C GLU A 478 14.54 -34.69 -1.57
N ARG A 479 13.35 -34.56 -2.17
CA ARG A 479 12.65 -35.69 -2.83
C ARG A 479 11.36 -35.22 -3.49
N CYS A 480 11.42 -35.09 -4.80
CA CYS A 480 10.39 -35.61 -5.70
C CYS A 480 10.99 -35.71 -7.11
N CYS A 481 11.77 -36.77 -7.34
CA CYS A 481 12.15 -37.22 -8.67
C CYS A 481 11.55 -38.61 -8.87
N SER A 482 10.31 -38.70 -9.35
CA SER A 482 9.91 -39.89 -10.10
C SER A 482 10.59 -39.78 -11.45
N ALA A 483 11.71 -40.49 -11.57
CA ALA A 483 12.53 -40.59 -12.77
C ALA A 483 11.71 -41.14 -13.95
N GLN A 484 11.08 -40.25 -14.71
CA GLN A 484 10.86 -40.46 -16.14
C GLN A 484 12.12 -39.97 -16.86
N LYS A 485 12.63 -40.81 -17.76
CA LYS A 485 13.83 -40.55 -18.55
C LYS A 485 13.71 -39.20 -19.25
N ALA A 486 14.48 -38.20 -18.81
CA ALA A 486 14.66 -36.94 -19.52
C ALA A 486 15.26 -37.24 -20.90
N GLY A 487 14.47 -37.09 -21.95
CA GLY A 487 14.97 -37.00 -23.31
C GLY A 487 15.51 -35.60 -23.58
N GLU A 488 16.42 -35.47 -24.55
CA GLU A 488 16.64 -34.19 -25.24
C GLU A 488 15.29 -33.68 -25.75
N GLY A 489 14.78 -32.58 -25.16
CA GLY A 489 13.55 -31.92 -25.63
C GLY A 489 12.47 -31.62 -24.58
N ASP A 490 12.75 -31.66 -23.27
CA ASP A 490 11.82 -31.10 -22.27
C ASP A 490 11.94 -29.57 -22.22
N TRP A 491 11.35 -28.91 -23.22
CA TRP A 491 11.38 -27.46 -23.38
C TRP A 491 10.70 -26.75 -22.20
N ASP A 492 9.69 -27.37 -21.59
CA ASP A 492 8.97 -26.77 -20.46
C ASP A 492 9.83 -26.76 -19.20
N ALA A 493 10.59 -27.82 -18.94
CA ALA A 493 11.60 -27.81 -17.88
C ALA A 493 12.69 -26.75 -18.10
N ARG A 494 13.13 -26.54 -19.36
CA ARG A 494 14.10 -25.49 -19.69
C ARG A 494 13.53 -24.09 -19.47
N ARG A 495 12.30 -23.83 -19.92
CA ARG A 495 11.57 -22.56 -19.66
C ARG A 495 11.48 -22.30 -18.16
N LEU A 496 11.00 -23.28 -17.39
CA LEU A 496 10.85 -23.16 -15.95
C LEU A 496 12.18 -22.85 -15.25
N LYS A 497 13.27 -23.50 -15.68
CA LYS A 497 14.62 -23.24 -15.17
C LYS A 497 15.07 -21.80 -15.45
N LEU A 498 14.81 -21.28 -16.65
CA LEU A 498 15.13 -19.90 -17.00
C LEU A 498 14.28 -18.91 -16.17
N LEU A 499 12.97 -19.12 -16.10
CA LEU A 499 12.07 -18.23 -15.34
C LEU A 499 12.49 -18.17 -13.86
N ARG A 500 12.79 -19.31 -13.23
CA ARG A 500 13.30 -19.36 -11.84
C ARG A 500 14.67 -18.72 -11.70
N ARG A 501 15.60 -18.97 -12.63
CA ARG A 501 16.97 -18.42 -12.58
C ARG A 501 16.97 -16.90 -12.61
N TYR A 502 16.06 -16.28 -13.34
CA TYR A 502 16.03 -14.82 -13.52
C TYR A 502 15.01 -14.11 -12.63
N GLY A 503 14.25 -14.85 -11.80
CA GLY A 503 13.20 -14.28 -10.95
C GLY A 503 11.99 -13.76 -11.75
N LEU A 504 11.72 -14.32 -12.93
CA LEU A 504 10.66 -13.85 -13.83
C LEU A 504 9.26 -14.37 -13.43
N CYS A 505 9.20 -15.41 -12.61
CA CYS A 505 7.94 -15.94 -12.10
C CYS A 505 7.38 -15.00 -11.03
N LEU A 506 6.28 -14.31 -11.35
CA LEU A 506 5.38 -13.77 -10.35
C LEU A 506 4.12 -14.66 -10.30
N PRO A 507 3.68 -15.10 -9.12
CA PRO A 507 2.41 -15.80 -9.00
C PRO A 507 1.26 -14.94 -9.56
N SER A 508 0.59 -15.45 -10.59
CA SER A 508 -0.74 -15.06 -11.06
C SER A 508 -0.96 -13.64 -11.59
N ARG A 509 0.05 -12.75 -11.70
CA ARG A 509 -0.16 -11.39 -12.22
C ARG A 509 1.05 -10.89 -13.01
N CYS A 510 0.83 -10.60 -14.29
CA CYS A 510 1.72 -9.77 -15.11
C CYS A 510 0.98 -8.48 -15.45
N TRP A 511 1.71 -7.41 -15.76
CA TRP A 511 1.09 -6.12 -16.05
C TRP A 511 2.00 -5.23 -16.89
N VAL A 512 1.40 -4.16 -17.41
CA VAL A 512 2.10 -3.02 -17.99
C VAL A 512 1.91 -1.81 -17.08
N GLY A 513 3.00 -1.11 -16.77
CA GLY A 513 2.99 0.03 -15.86
C GLY A 513 2.32 1.26 -16.45
N HIS A 514 2.14 2.29 -15.63
CA HIS A 514 1.43 3.51 -16.00
C HIS A 514 1.99 4.19 -17.27
N ASP A 515 3.28 4.07 -17.57
CA ASP A 515 3.92 4.67 -18.74
C ASP A 515 3.55 3.98 -20.06
N GLY A 516 2.89 2.82 -20.00
CA GLY A 516 2.56 1.98 -21.16
C GLY A 516 3.75 1.25 -21.75
N VAL A 517 4.90 1.22 -21.07
CA VAL A 517 6.07 0.47 -21.52
C VAL A 517 6.06 -0.90 -20.85
N PRO A 518 6.03 -2.02 -21.60
CA PRO A 518 6.15 -3.35 -21.01
C PRO A 518 7.44 -3.47 -20.19
N PRO A 519 7.37 -3.90 -18.91
CA PRO A 519 8.56 -4.06 -18.10
C PRO A 519 9.57 -5.04 -18.73
N PRO A 520 10.89 -4.86 -18.54
CA PRO A 520 11.88 -5.76 -19.15
C PRO A 520 11.70 -7.21 -18.69
N ALA A 521 11.20 -7.45 -17.47
CA ALA A 521 10.84 -8.79 -17.00
C ALA A 521 9.69 -9.42 -17.81
N LEU A 522 8.65 -8.64 -18.17
CA LEU A 522 7.57 -9.12 -19.05
C LEU A 522 8.13 -9.53 -20.41
N LEU A 523 8.98 -8.68 -21.00
CA LEU A 523 9.61 -8.97 -22.29
C LEU A 523 10.53 -10.18 -22.22
N ALA A 524 11.34 -10.30 -21.17
CA ALA A 524 12.19 -11.46 -20.93
C ALA A 524 11.38 -12.74 -20.76
N MET A 525 10.27 -12.69 -20.04
CA MET A 525 9.37 -13.82 -19.89
C MET A 525 8.75 -14.22 -21.24
N LEU A 526 8.25 -13.27 -22.03
CA LEU A 526 7.71 -13.56 -23.36
C LEU A 526 8.76 -14.14 -24.30
N ARG A 527 10.01 -13.66 -24.26
CA ARG A 527 11.14 -14.26 -24.98
C ARG A 527 11.35 -15.72 -24.60
N VAL A 528 11.33 -16.05 -23.30
CA VAL A 528 11.47 -17.45 -22.84
C VAL A 528 10.32 -18.32 -23.37
N GLN A 529 9.10 -17.78 -23.46
CA GLN A 529 7.96 -18.53 -23.96
C GLN A 529 8.02 -18.75 -25.47
N LEU A 530 8.36 -17.71 -26.23
CA LEU A 530 8.33 -17.67 -27.69
C LEU A 530 9.66 -18.08 -28.35
N ALA A 531 10.69 -18.40 -27.54
CA ALA A 531 12.00 -18.80 -28.01
C ALA A 531 11.95 -20.05 -28.91
N GLN A 532 12.77 -20.01 -29.96
CA GLN A 532 13.08 -21.16 -30.80
C GLN A 532 14.05 -22.12 -30.09
N ALA A 533 14.10 -23.38 -30.52
CA ALA A 533 14.88 -24.44 -29.89
C ALA A 533 16.38 -24.07 -29.73
N GLU A 534 16.95 -23.41 -30.74
CA GLU A 534 18.35 -23.00 -30.81
C GLU A 534 18.67 -21.80 -29.91
N GLU A 535 17.65 -21.01 -29.53
CA GLU A 535 17.82 -19.81 -28.72
C GLU A 535 17.95 -20.12 -27.22
N PHE A 536 17.53 -21.32 -26.78
CA PHE A 536 17.67 -21.73 -25.38
C PHE A 536 19.13 -21.86 -24.95
N ASP A 537 20.00 -22.40 -25.82
CA ASP A 537 21.43 -22.54 -25.50
C ASP A 537 22.08 -21.16 -25.32
N VAL A 538 21.64 -20.17 -26.12
CA VAL A 538 22.07 -18.77 -25.99
C VAL A 538 21.64 -18.19 -24.65
N MET A 539 20.38 -18.34 -24.26
CA MET A 539 19.86 -17.82 -22.98
C MET A 539 20.49 -18.50 -21.76
N GLU A 540 20.75 -19.80 -21.84
CA GLU A 540 21.34 -20.58 -20.74
C GLU A 540 22.83 -20.28 -20.55
N GLY A 541 23.55 -20.07 -21.65
CA GLY A 541 24.97 -19.75 -21.66
C GLY A 541 25.30 -18.29 -21.31
N HIS A 542 24.35 -17.36 -21.50
CA HIS A 542 24.56 -15.95 -21.18
C HIS A 542 24.14 -15.62 -19.74
N ARG A 543 24.92 -14.76 -19.06
CA ARG A 543 24.60 -14.21 -17.73
C ARG A 543 23.21 -13.56 -17.62
N TYR A 544 22.79 -12.84 -18.67
CA TYR A 544 21.54 -12.07 -18.71
C TYR A 544 20.55 -12.59 -19.78
N GLY A 545 20.66 -13.88 -20.13
CA GLY A 545 19.99 -14.54 -21.26
C GLY A 545 18.75 -13.84 -21.83
N PRO A 546 17.59 -13.95 -21.18
CA PRO A 546 16.31 -13.47 -21.74
C PRO A 546 16.15 -11.95 -21.74
N PHE A 547 17.02 -11.19 -21.06
CA PHE A 547 17.01 -9.73 -21.14
C PHE A 547 17.68 -9.21 -22.41
N THR A 548 18.47 -10.05 -23.09
CA THR A 548 19.05 -9.72 -24.39
C THR A 548 18.09 -10.08 -25.53
N THR A 549 18.13 -9.29 -26.60
CA THR A 549 17.32 -9.56 -27.80
C THR A 549 17.73 -10.89 -28.44
N LEU A 550 16.74 -11.68 -28.84
CA LEU A 550 16.95 -12.94 -29.55
C LEU A 550 16.92 -12.70 -31.07
N SER A 551 16.43 -13.67 -31.86
CA SER A 551 16.26 -13.48 -33.29
C SER A 551 15.20 -12.41 -33.59
N ALA A 552 15.31 -11.78 -34.78
CA ALA A 552 14.30 -10.84 -35.26
C ALA A 552 12.89 -11.46 -35.34
N GLN A 553 12.80 -12.77 -35.57
CA GLN A 553 11.54 -13.50 -35.56
C GLN A 553 10.93 -13.55 -34.15
N THR A 554 11.73 -13.89 -33.14
CA THR A 554 11.27 -13.95 -31.74
C THR A 554 10.90 -12.57 -31.22
N GLU A 555 11.69 -11.53 -31.51
CA GLU A 555 11.35 -10.17 -31.08
C GLU A 555 10.07 -9.64 -31.74
N ALA A 556 9.86 -9.92 -33.04
CA ALA A 556 8.61 -9.58 -33.72
C ALA A 556 7.41 -10.31 -33.11
N ALA A 557 7.56 -11.59 -32.75
CA ALA A 557 6.52 -12.37 -32.09
C ALA A 557 6.20 -11.82 -30.68
N VAL A 558 7.21 -11.42 -29.91
CA VAL A 558 7.03 -10.80 -28.58
C VAL A 558 6.21 -9.52 -28.69
N VAL A 559 6.59 -8.60 -29.59
CA VAL A 559 5.86 -7.34 -29.78
C VAL A 559 4.44 -7.58 -30.29
N ALA A 560 4.26 -8.51 -31.23
CA ALA A 560 2.94 -8.91 -31.72
C ALA A 560 2.05 -9.47 -30.60
N THR A 561 2.59 -10.35 -29.74
CA THR A 561 1.85 -10.88 -28.59
C THR A 561 1.44 -9.78 -27.62
N VAL A 562 2.33 -8.83 -27.28
CA VAL A 562 1.94 -7.70 -26.42
C VAL A 562 0.80 -6.90 -27.06
N MET A 563 0.92 -6.58 -28.35
CA MET A 563 -0.09 -5.82 -29.08
C MET A 563 -1.45 -6.54 -29.12
N GLU A 564 -1.46 -7.83 -29.44
CA GLU A 564 -2.67 -8.65 -29.50
C GLU A 564 -3.31 -8.81 -28.13
N THR A 565 -2.53 -9.08 -27.08
CA THR A 565 -3.06 -9.18 -25.71
C THR A 565 -3.69 -7.87 -25.24
N VAL A 566 -3.04 -6.74 -25.48
CA VAL A 566 -3.57 -5.42 -25.11
C VAL A 566 -4.83 -5.08 -25.91
N GLN A 567 -4.90 -5.46 -27.19
CA GLN A 567 -6.12 -5.30 -27.98
C GLN A 567 -7.27 -6.14 -27.41
N CYS A 568 -7.02 -7.40 -27.05
CA CYS A 568 -8.01 -8.24 -26.39
C CYS A 568 -8.52 -7.62 -25.08
N VAL A 569 -7.65 -7.00 -24.28
CA VAL A 569 -8.05 -6.30 -23.05
C VAL A 569 -8.94 -5.10 -23.37
N LEU A 570 -8.62 -4.31 -24.42
CA LEU A 570 -9.46 -3.19 -24.85
C LEU A 570 -10.85 -3.65 -25.32
N ASP A 571 -10.93 -4.80 -26.00
CA ASP A 571 -12.17 -5.34 -26.55
C ASP A 571 -13.15 -5.83 -25.45
N VAL A 572 -12.70 -5.99 -24.20
CA VAL A 572 -13.56 -6.30 -23.05
C VAL A 572 -14.40 -5.10 -22.63
N PHE A 573 -13.88 -3.87 -22.82
CA PHE A 573 -14.60 -2.67 -22.37
C PHE A 573 -15.80 -2.37 -23.26
N PRO A 574 -16.95 -1.97 -22.68
CA PRO A 574 -18.16 -1.67 -23.44
C PRO A 574 -18.07 -0.35 -24.24
N THR A 575 -17.15 0.54 -23.85
CA THR A 575 -16.95 1.87 -24.44
C THR A 575 -15.51 2.04 -24.88
N THR A 576 -15.27 3.00 -25.77
CA THR A 576 -13.93 3.44 -26.18
C THR A 576 -13.33 4.42 -25.15
N LEU A 577 -12.05 4.79 -25.34
CA LEU A 577 -11.41 5.83 -24.51
C LEU A 577 -12.06 7.21 -24.73
N SER A 578 -12.29 7.57 -26.00
CA SER A 578 -12.87 8.87 -26.35
C SER A 578 -14.29 9.05 -25.82
N GLU A 579 -15.12 8.00 -25.84
CA GLU A 579 -16.48 8.04 -25.30
C GLU A 579 -16.48 8.24 -23.77
N ASP A 580 -15.57 7.56 -23.05
CA ASP A 580 -15.45 7.76 -21.60
C ASP A 580 -14.91 9.15 -21.26
N GLU A 581 -13.97 9.69 -22.03
CA GLU A 581 -13.46 11.06 -21.85
C GLU A 581 -14.55 12.11 -22.07
N GLU A 582 -15.38 11.94 -23.10
CA GLU A 582 -16.54 12.80 -23.37
C GLU A 582 -17.56 12.69 -22.24
N THR A 583 -17.88 11.46 -21.81
CA THR A 583 -18.77 11.20 -20.67
C THR A 583 -18.27 11.88 -19.40
N LEU A 584 -16.99 11.77 -19.07
CA LEU A 584 -16.41 12.41 -17.88
C LEU A 584 -16.48 13.95 -17.98
N ALA A 585 -16.29 14.51 -19.18
CA ALA A 585 -16.43 15.94 -19.39
C ALA A 585 -17.87 16.41 -19.21
N GLU A 586 -18.85 15.65 -19.71
CA GLU A 586 -20.28 15.94 -19.52
C GLU A 586 -20.67 15.89 -18.05
N LEU A 587 -20.29 14.83 -17.32
CA LEU A 587 -20.58 14.66 -15.89
C LEU A 587 -20.02 15.82 -15.04
N ARG A 588 -18.83 16.32 -15.39
CA ARG A 588 -18.24 17.50 -14.72
C ARG A 588 -19.04 18.79 -14.94
N THR A 589 -19.80 18.88 -16.03
CA THR A 589 -20.64 20.06 -16.32
C THR A 589 -22.04 19.98 -15.70
N THR A 590 -22.59 18.77 -15.57
CA THR A 590 -23.97 18.54 -15.10
C THR A 590 -24.10 18.39 -13.58
N ALA A 591 -23.00 18.10 -12.88
CA ALA A 591 -22.97 17.98 -11.41
C ALA A 591 -23.37 19.25 -10.63
N HIS A 592 -23.65 20.37 -11.31
CA HIS A 592 -24.14 21.60 -10.69
C HIS A 592 -25.67 21.69 -10.56
N ASP A 593 -26.44 20.80 -11.20
CA ASP A 593 -27.89 20.95 -11.36
C ASP A 593 -28.77 19.82 -10.77
N THR A 594 -28.21 18.82 -10.08
CA THR A 594 -28.98 17.69 -9.52
C THR A 594 -29.53 17.98 -8.12
N GLU A 595 -30.86 18.00 -7.96
CA GLU A 595 -31.58 18.27 -6.70
C GLU A 595 -31.99 17.00 -5.91
N ASP A 596 -31.85 15.79 -6.48
CA ASP A 596 -32.19 14.51 -5.83
C ASP A 596 -30.94 13.78 -5.30
N GLU A 597 -30.95 13.40 -4.02
CA GLU A 597 -29.83 12.76 -3.32
C GLU A 597 -29.51 11.35 -3.86
N CYS A 598 -30.54 10.58 -4.25
CA CYS A 598 -30.36 9.21 -4.76
C CYS A 598 -29.73 9.20 -6.16
N ASP A 599 -30.14 10.15 -7.01
CA ASP A 599 -29.56 10.33 -8.33
C ASP A 599 -28.12 10.88 -8.24
N ALA A 600 -27.82 11.70 -7.22
CA ALA A 600 -26.47 12.25 -7.01
C ALA A 600 -25.43 11.18 -6.62
N GLU A 601 -25.79 10.21 -5.76
CA GLU A 601 -24.89 9.11 -5.38
C GLU A 601 -24.52 8.22 -6.56
N SER A 602 -25.51 7.77 -7.33
CA SER A 602 -25.28 6.92 -8.51
C SER A 602 -24.43 7.64 -9.57
N VAL A 603 -24.65 8.94 -9.78
CA VAL A 603 -23.81 9.77 -10.67
C VAL A 603 -22.35 9.83 -10.19
N TYR A 604 -22.13 9.93 -8.88
CA TYR A 604 -20.79 9.95 -8.31
C TYR A 604 -20.07 8.61 -8.47
N ASN A 605 -20.75 7.52 -8.14
CA ASN A 605 -20.23 6.16 -8.32
C ASN A 605 -19.90 5.88 -9.79
N TYR A 606 -20.79 6.27 -10.70
CA TYR A 606 -20.56 6.18 -12.13
C TYR A 606 -19.33 6.99 -12.58
N THR A 607 -19.13 8.19 -12.03
CA THR A 607 -17.95 9.02 -12.32
C THR A 607 -16.65 8.29 -11.94
N LEU A 608 -16.62 7.63 -10.78
CA LEU A 608 -15.47 6.84 -10.34
C LEU A 608 -15.19 5.66 -11.29
N CYS A 609 -16.23 4.96 -11.74
CA CYS A 609 -16.11 3.88 -12.73
C CYS A 609 -15.55 4.39 -14.06
N VAL A 610 -16.05 5.51 -14.59
CA VAL A 610 -15.55 6.12 -15.83
C VAL A 610 -14.07 6.49 -15.70
N GLN A 611 -13.67 7.12 -14.58
CA GLN A 611 -12.28 7.47 -14.31
C GLN A 611 -11.36 6.23 -14.28
N LEU A 612 -11.81 5.13 -13.68
CA LEU A 612 -11.08 3.86 -13.64
C LEU A 612 -10.88 3.29 -15.05
N ARG A 613 -11.93 3.26 -15.89
CA ARG A 613 -11.85 2.80 -17.28
C ARG A 613 -10.90 3.66 -18.11
N ILE A 614 -10.94 4.99 -17.96
CA ILE A 614 -10.03 5.91 -18.65
C ILE A 614 -8.57 5.60 -18.28
N GLY A 615 -8.27 5.38 -16.99
CA GLY A 615 -6.93 5.04 -16.53
C GLY A 615 -6.36 3.81 -17.25
N LEU A 616 -7.11 2.70 -17.20
CA LEU A 616 -6.71 1.43 -17.82
C LEU A 616 -6.58 1.55 -19.35
N LYS A 617 -7.57 2.14 -20.03
CA LYS A 617 -7.55 2.34 -21.48
C LYS A 617 -6.39 3.24 -21.91
N SER A 618 -6.06 4.26 -21.12
CA SER A 618 -4.93 5.15 -21.41
C SER A 618 -3.59 4.40 -21.39
N ILE A 619 -3.39 3.51 -20.42
CA ILE A 619 -2.20 2.64 -20.37
C ILE A 619 -2.16 1.72 -21.60
N ALA A 620 -3.29 1.11 -21.95
CA ALA A 620 -3.40 0.25 -23.12
C ALA A 620 -3.03 0.99 -24.42
N HIS A 621 -3.55 2.20 -24.65
CA HIS A 621 -3.22 3.00 -25.83
C HIS A 621 -1.73 3.37 -25.90
N ARG A 622 -1.13 3.79 -24.78
CA ARG A 622 0.33 4.02 -24.71
C ARG A 622 1.13 2.76 -25.04
N THR A 623 0.65 1.61 -24.59
CA THR A 623 1.28 0.31 -24.89
C THR A 623 1.20 -0.04 -26.37
N LEU A 624 0.05 0.22 -27.02
CA LEU A 624 -0.09 0.04 -28.46
C LEU A 624 0.81 0.97 -29.26
N ASP A 625 0.98 2.22 -28.83
CA ASP A 625 1.94 3.15 -29.44
C ASP A 625 3.38 2.69 -29.29
N TRP A 626 3.74 2.16 -28.12
CA TRP A 626 5.03 1.51 -27.90
C TRP A 626 5.24 0.35 -28.87
N CYS A 627 4.27 -0.55 -29.03
CA CYS A 627 4.35 -1.67 -29.97
C CYS A 627 4.53 -1.21 -31.43
N ARG A 628 3.75 -0.22 -31.87
CA ARG A 628 3.84 0.35 -33.24
C ARG A 628 5.20 0.97 -33.54
N SER A 629 5.89 1.50 -32.53
CA SER A 629 7.24 2.05 -32.69
C SER A 629 8.34 0.99 -32.86
N ARG A 630 8.02 -0.29 -32.63
CA ARG A 630 8.96 -1.42 -32.61
C ARG A 630 8.73 -2.45 -33.73
N LEU A 631 7.58 -2.39 -34.40
CA LEU A 631 7.27 -3.11 -35.65
C LEU A 631 7.77 -2.30 -36.85
#